data_AF-A0A952TAR6-F1
#
_entry.id   AF-A0A952TAR6-F1
#
_cell.length_a   1.000
_cell.length_b   1.000
_cell.length_c   1.000
_cell.angle_alpha   90.00
_cell.angle_beta   90.00
_cell.angle_gamma   90.00
#
_symmetry.space_group_name_H-M   'P 1'
#
loop_
_entity.id
_entity.type
_entity.pdbx_description
1 polymer ?
#
loop_
_entity_poly.entity_id
_entity_poly.type
_entity_poly.pdbx_seq_one_letter_code
_entity_poly.pdbx_strand_id
1 'polypeptide(L)' 'MVDIPIVVGGGIRNPQTASKLVASGAKLIVTGNHFENENHWEHLKLFADAVHVKKSILI' A
#
# COMPACT_ATOMS: atom_id res chain seq x y z
N MET A 1 15.50 -21.24 -2.03
CA MET A 1 14.54 -20.16 -2.37
C MET A 1 14.68 -19.10 -1.29
N VAL A 2 14.75 -17.82 -1.65
CA VAL A 2 14.94 -16.71 -0.71
C VAL A 2 13.60 -16.00 -0.55
N ASP A 3 13.02 -16.02 0.66
CA ASP A 3 11.81 -15.25 1.01
C ASP A 3 12.24 -14.03 1.82
N ILE A 4 12.37 -12.89 1.16
CA ILE A 4 12.68 -11.61 1.80
C ILE A 4 11.47 -10.69 1.59
N PRO A 5 10.94 -10.06 2.65
CA PRO A 5 9.86 -9.10 2.49
C PRO A 5 10.32 -7.89 1.68
N ILE A 6 9.62 -7.61 0.59
CA ILE A 6 9.88 -6.44 -0.25
C ILE A 6 9.12 -5.25 0.31
N VAL A 7 9.87 -4.19 0.64
CA VAL A 7 9.34 -2.89 1.06
C VAL A 7 9.47 -1.93 -0.11
N VAL A 8 8.38 -1.25 -0.48
CA VAL A 8 8.37 -0.27 -1.57
C VAL A 8 7.95 1.10 -1.06
N GLY A 9 8.72 2.13 -1.41
CA GLY A 9 8.39 3.53 -1.14
C GLY A 9 8.79 4.43 -2.29
N GLY A 10 8.51 5.73 -2.16
CA GLY A 10 8.89 6.77 -3.12
C GLY A 10 7.79 7.07 -4.15
N GLY A 11 7.26 8.30 -4.12
CA GLY A 11 6.33 8.80 -5.14
C GLY A 11 4.91 8.23 -5.12
N ILE A 12 4.55 7.41 -4.14
CA ILE A 12 3.23 6.80 -4.00
C ILE A 12 2.23 7.85 -3.48
N ARG A 13 1.41 8.39 -4.39
CA ARG A 13 0.49 9.51 -4.13
C ARG A 13 -0.99 9.15 -4.30
N ASN A 14 -1.30 7.92 -4.67
CA ASN A 14 -2.67 7.46 -4.82
C ASN A 14 -2.82 5.97 -4.47
N PRO A 15 -4.01 5.54 -4.03
CA PRO A 15 -4.29 4.15 -3.65
C PRO A 15 -4.05 3.14 -4.78
N GLN A 16 -4.31 3.52 -6.04
CA GLN A 16 -4.17 2.64 -7.21
C GLN A 16 -2.71 2.22 -7.41
N THR A 17 -1.76 3.14 -7.16
CA THR A 17 -0.33 2.84 -7.21
C THR A 17 0.05 1.87 -6.09
N ALA A 18 -0.43 2.10 -4.87
CA ALA A 18 -0.18 1.19 -3.74
C ALA A 18 -0.71 -0.23 -4.01
N SER A 19 -1.92 -0.35 -4.55
CA SER A 19 -2.53 -1.64 -4.92
C SER A 19 -1.69 -2.39 -5.97
N LYS A 20 -1.22 -1.70 -7.01
CA LYS A 20 -0.36 -2.32 -8.04
C LYS A 20 0.95 -2.85 -7.47
N LEU A 21 1.56 -2.11 -6.55
CA LEU A 21 2.80 -2.52 -5.89
C LEU A 21 2.61 -3.77 -5.02
N VAL A 22 1.51 -3.82 -4.25
CA VAL A 22 1.15 -5.01 -3.45
C VAL A 22 0.86 -6.21 -4.35
N ALA A 23 0.11 -6.02 -5.44
CA ALA A 23 -0.14 -7.06 -6.44
C ALA A 23 1.16 -7.56 -7.12
N SER A 24 2.19 -6.72 -7.16
CA SER A 24 3.52 -7.07 -7.71
C SER A 24 4.43 -7.76 -6.68
N GLY A 25 3.97 -7.96 -5.44
CA GLY A 25 4.73 -8.68 -4.40
C GLY A 25 5.30 -7.80 -3.28
N ALA A 26 5.00 -6.50 -3.24
CA ALA A 26 5.35 -5.67 -2.08
C ALA A 26 4.58 -6.15 -0.85
N LYS A 27 5.31 -6.44 0.24
CA LYS A 27 4.72 -6.80 1.54
C LYS A 27 4.49 -5.58 2.43
N LEU A 28 5.12 -4.43 2.14
CA LEU A 28 4.93 -3.18 2.85
C LEU A 28 5.06 -1.99 1.91
N ILE A 29 4.19 -1.00 2.10
CA ILE A 29 4.17 0.26 1.35
C ILE A 29 4.55 1.41 2.29
N VAL A 30 5.49 2.25 1.85
CA VAL A 30 5.92 3.45 2.57
C VAL A 30 5.49 4.69 1.78
N THR A 31 4.68 5.54 2.41
CA THR A 31 4.38 6.89 1.93
C THR A 31 5.22 7.90 2.71
N GLY A 32 5.70 8.93 2.01
CA GLY A 32 6.42 10.05 2.64
C GLY A 32 5.46 11.15 3.06
N ASN A 33 5.74 12.37 2.63
CA ASN A 33 4.98 13.58 2.94
C ASN A 33 3.52 13.63 2.43
N HIS A 34 3.01 12.55 1.82
CA HIS A 34 1.64 12.54 1.29
C HIS A 34 0.61 12.81 2.39
N PHE A 35 0.78 12.25 3.59
CA PHE A 35 -0.14 12.44 4.72
C PHE A 35 0.29 13.52 5.73
N GLU A 36 1.39 14.25 5.46
CA GLU A 36 1.76 15.43 6.26
C GLU A 36 0.80 16.61 6.00
N ASN A 37 0.08 16.59 4.89
CA ASN A 37 -1.02 17.51 4.61
C ASN A 37 -2.36 16.88 5.04
N GLU A 38 -3.04 17.53 5.98
CA GLU A 38 -4.34 17.10 6.53
C GLU A 38 -5.44 16.94 5.47
N ASN A 39 -5.36 17.68 4.37
CA ASN A 39 -6.28 17.56 3.24
C ASN A 39 -6.22 16.18 2.55
N HIS A 40 -5.19 15.37 2.83
CA HIS A 40 -5.07 14.02 2.28
C HIS A 40 -5.47 12.92 3.25
N TRP A 41 -5.88 13.25 4.48
CA TRP A 41 -6.21 12.25 5.49
C TRP A 41 -7.44 11.41 5.11
N GLU A 42 -8.36 11.96 4.32
CA GLU A 42 -9.49 11.20 3.78
C GLU A 42 -9.04 10.01 2.91
N HIS A 43 -7.86 10.10 2.28
CA HIS A 43 -7.30 9.03 1.47
C HIS A 43 -6.70 7.89 2.31
N LEU A 44 -6.49 8.07 3.61
CA LEU A 44 -5.80 7.11 4.46
C LEU A 44 -6.56 5.77 4.51
N LYS A 45 -7.89 5.83 4.56
CA LYS A 45 -8.75 4.64 4.43
C LYS A 45 -8.60 3.98 3.04
N LEU A 46 -8.59 4.77 1.96
CA LEU A 46 -8.44 4.23 0.61
C LEU A 46 -7.09 3.53 0.40
N PHE A 47 -6.01 4.09 0.97
CA PHE A 47 -4.70 3.47 0.98
C PHE A 47 -4.69 2.18 1.80
N ALA A 48 -5.29 2.19 3.00
CA ALA A 48 -5.41 0.99 3.82
C ALA A 48 -6.19 -0.12 3.10
N ASP A 49 -7.30 0.22 2.42
CA ASP A 49 -8.10 -0.70 1.62
C ASP A 49 -7.30 -1.25 0.41
N ALA A 50 -6.46 -0.42 -0.21
CA ALA A 50 -5.61 -0.81 -1.35
C ALA A 50 -4.44 -1.73 -0.97
N VAL A 51 -3.93 -1.61 0.25
CA VAL A 51 -2.78 -2.39 0.75
C VAL A 51 -3.22 -3.68 1.43
N HIS A 52 -4.28 -3.63 2.24
CA HIS A 52 -4.77 -4.78 3.01
C HIS A 52 -5.78 -5.61 2.22
N VAL A 53 -5.32 -6.24 1.14
CA VAL A 53 -6.12 -7.22 0.41
C VAL A 53 -6.37 -8.45 1.31
N LYS A 54 -7.63 -8.69 1.69
CA LYS A 54 -8.02 -9.91 2.40
C LYS A 54 -7.63 -11.10 1.52
N LYS A 55 -6.79 -12.01 2.03
CA LYS A 55 -6.75 -13.36 1.48
C LYS A 55 -8.15 -13.92 1.62
N SER A 56 -8.80 -14.21 0.49
CA SER A 56 -10.05 -14.97 0.51
C SER A 56 -9.75 -16.26 1.27
N ILE A 57 -10.38 -16.43 2.43
CA ILE A 57 -10.45 -17.73 3.08
C ILE A 57 -11.29 -18.58 2.12
N LEU A 58 -10.61 -19.47 1.38
CA LEU A 58 -11.30 -20.62 0.82
C LEU A 58 -11.68 -21.49 2.03
N ILE A 59 -12.96 -21.43 2.41
CA ILE A 59 -13.64 -22.53 3.12
C ILE A 59 -14.10 -23.56 2.10
#